data_AF-A0A4W3GIJ4-F1
#
_entry.id   AF-A0A4W3GIJ4-F1
#
_cell.length_a   1.000
_cell.length_b   1.000
_cell.length_c   1.000
_cell.angle_alpha   90.00
_cell.angle_beta   90.00
_cell.angle_gamma   90.00
#
_symmetry.space_group_name_H-M   'P 1'
#
loop_
_entity.id
_entity.type
_entity.pdbx_description
1 polymer ?
#
loop_
_entity_poly.entity_id
_entity_poly.type
_entity_poly.pdbx_seq_one_letter_code
_entity_poly.pdbx_strand_id
1 'polypeptide(L)'
;LPAVPFPVDPFPLLLWYGQAIKEEHSRNRWDKNLEKIAKDYASNCIWGHNLYRGFAGENLFARAENPSFMEAIKSWYSEIQHFSPAMMTCDSDETCGHYTQVVWANSRKVGCAIHKCPTMKKLPTFKDATFIVCNYLPPGNYIGTKPYKKGAVCSQCPTGYKCKDKLCSESFFIFLNQ
;
A
#
# COMPACT_ATOMS: atom_id res chain seq x y z
N LEU A 1 15.43 -3.37 8.89
CA LEU A 1 14.98 -2.18 9.67
C LEU A 1 13.75 -2.59 10.49
N PRO A 2 13.64 -2.24 11.78
CA PRO A 2 12.68 -2.87 12.67
C PRO A 2 11.25 -2.44 12.33
N ALA A 3 10.42 -3.44 12.09
CA ALA A 3 9.02 -3.29 11.73
C ALA A 3 8.23 -2.74 12.94
N VAL A 4 7.50 -1.65 12.73
CA VAL A 4 6.74 -0.96 13.78
C VAL A 4 5.48 -1.77 14.10
N PRO A 5 5.09 -1.93 15.37
CA PRO A 5 3.81 -2.57 15.71
C PRO A 5 2.65 -1.72 15.22
N PHE A 6 1.99 -2.17 14.16
CA PHE A 6 0.67 -1.68 13.81
C PHE A 6 -0.35 -2.34 14.73
N PRO A 7 -1.22 -1.58 15.40
CA PRO A 7 -2.44 -2.18 15.92
C PRO A 7 -3.27 -2.66 14.72
N VAL A 8 -4.03 -3.72 14.92
CA VAL A 8 -5.11 -4.25 14.05
C VAL A 8 -6.23 -3.22 13.75
N ASP A 9 -6.00 -1.95 14.03
CA ASP A 9 -6.90 -0.83 13.83
C ASP A 9 -6.74 -0.30 12.39
N PRO A 10 -7.77 -0.42 11.53
CA PRO A 10 -7.71 0.08 10.16
C PRO A 10 -7.61 1.60 10.10
N PHE A 11 -8.01 2.33 11.15
CA PHE A 11 -8.19 3.78 11.08
C PHE A 11 -6.86 4.54 10.88
N PRO A 12 -5.77 4.27 11.63
CA PRO A 12 -4.46 4.85 11.34
C PRO A 12 -3.94 4.55 9.93
N LEU A 13 -4.16 3.34 9.42
CA LEU A 13 -3.75 2.95 8.07
C LEU A 13 -4.53 3.72 7.01
N LEU A 14 -5.86 3.75 7.11
CA LEU A 14 -6.70 4.51 6.19
C LEU A 14 -6.38 6.01 6.24
N LEU A 15 -6.02 6.55 7.40
CA LEU A 15 -5.51 7.92 7.53
C LEU A 15 -4.16 8.10 6.83
N TRP A 16 -3.23 7.14 6.95
CA TRP A 16 -1.93 7.18 6.28
C TRP A 16 -2.09 7.23 4.76
N TYR A 17 -2.89 6.32 4.20
CA TYR A 17 -3.16 6.31 2.76
C TYR A 17 -3.95 7.55 2.34
N GLY A 18 -4.94 7.95 3.14
CA GLY A 18 -5.73 9.17 2.90
C GLY A 18 -4.86 10.42 2.85
N GLN A 19 -3.89 10.57 3.77
CA GLN A 19 -2.91 11.66 3.77
C GLN A 19 -1.96 11.58 2.59
N ALA A 20 -1.45 10.38 2.27
CA ALA A 20 -0.57 10.19 1.11
C ALA A 20 -1.26 10.60 -0.20
N ILE A 21 -2.55 10.28 -0.35
CA ILE A 21 -3.33 10.57 -1.56
C ILE A 21 -3.76 12.04 -1.62
N LYS A 22 -4.14 12.67 -0.50
CA LYS A 22 -4.71 14.02 -0.48
C LYS A 22 -3.67 15.15 -0.44
N GLU A 23 -2.48 14.91 0.10
CA GLU A 23 -1.52 15.98 0.35
C GLU A 23 -0.24 15.78 -0.48
N GLU A 24 -0.06 16.61 -1.52
CA GLU A 24 1.19 16.73 -2.29
C GLU A 24 2.39 17.17 -1.39
N HIS A 25 2.12 17.65 -0.18
CA HIS A 25 3.12 17.97 0.85
C HIS A 25 3.55 16.77 1.71
N SER A 26 2.94 15.59 1.53
CA SER A 26 3.45 14.33 2.06
C SER A 26 4.59 13.75 1.21
N ARG A 27 5.53 14.58 0.72
CA ARG A 27 6.63 14.21 -0.21
C ARG A 27 7.43 12.97 0.21
N ASN A 28 7.37 12.60 1.49
CA ASN A 28 8.07 11.45 2.04
C ASN A 28 7.25 10.14 1.98
N ARG A 29 5.93 10.21 1.75
CA ARG A 29 4.99 9.08 1.65
C ARG A 29 4.43 8.87 0.25
N TRP A 30 4.01 9.93 -0.45
CA TRP A 30 3.61 9.81 -1.85
C TRP A 30 4.81 9.99 -2.77
N ASP A 31 5.07 9.00 -3.63
CA ASP A 31 6.21 9.04 -4.56
C ASP A 31 5.71 9.16 -6.00
N LYS A 32 6.01 10.31 -6.63
CA LYS A 32 5.59 10.63 -8.00
C LYS A 32 6.17 9.68 -9.05
N ASN A 33 7.32 9.05 -8.80
CA ASN A 33 7.87 8.06 -9.72
C ASN A 33 7.07 6.75 -9.65
N LEU A 34 6.69 6.32 -8.44
CA LEU A 34 5.82 5.15 -8.25
C LEU A 34 4.43 5.37 -8.87
N GLU A 35 3.87 6.58 -8.73
CA GLU A 35 2.63 6.98 -9.39
C GLU A 35 2.76 6.93 -10.91
N LYS A 36 3.85 7.47 -11.47
CA LYS A 36 4.10 7.42 -12.91
C LYS A 36 4.15 5.98 -13.42
N ILE A 37 4.88 5.10 -12.73
CA ILE A 37 4.95 3.67 -13.07
C ILE A 37 3.55 3.04 -13.02
N ALA A 38 2.75 3.36 -12.00
CA ALA A 38 1.38 2.85 -11.86
C ALA A 38 0.49 3.33 -13.00
N LYS A 39 0.59 4.62 -13.37
CA LYS A 39 -0.19 5.26 -14.43
C LYS A 39 0.13 4.66 -15.80
N ASP A 40 1.42 4.57 -16.12
CA ASP A 40 1.90 4.01 -17.39
C ASP A 40 1.47 2.54 -17.53
N TYR A 41 1.44 1.79 -16.42
CA TYR A 41 0.97 0.41 -16.44
C TYR A 41 -0.56 0.29 -16.57
N ALA A 42 -1.31 1.04 -15.75
CA ALA A 42 -2.77 0.99 -15.71
C ALA A 42 -3.40 1.29 -17.09
N SER A 43 -2.79 2.18 -17.89
CA SER A 43 -3.26 2.51 -19.25
C SER A 43 -3.17 1.36 -20.25
N ASN A 44 -2.40 0.30 -19.96
CA ASN A 44 -2.34 -0.86 -20.84
C ASN A 44 -3.58 -1.75 -20.72
N CYS A 45 -4.36 -1.60 -19.65
CA CYS A 45 -5.54 -2.40 -19.34
C CYS A 45 -5.25 -3.91 -19.36
N ILE A 46 -4.15 -4.33 -18.72
CA ILE A 46 -3.77 -5.74 -18.61
C ILE A 46 -4.01 -6.19 -17.18
N TRP A 47 -4.91 -7.17 -16.98
CA TRP A 47 -5.06 -7.81 -15.68
C TRP A 47 -3.84 -8.68 -15.38
N GLY A 48 -3.09 -8.32 -14.37
CA GLY A 48 -1.87 -9.01 -13.94
C GLY A 48 -0.80 -8.02 -13.47
N HIS A 49 0.21 -8.53 -12.78
CA HIS A 49 1.26 -7.70 -12.18
C HIS A 49 2.27 -7.15 -13.19
N ASN A 50 2.71 -5.90 -13.00
CA ASN A 50 3.66 -5.22 -13.90
C ASN A 50 5.08 -5.75 -13.73
N LEU A 51 5.57 -6.55 -14.69
CA LEU A 51 6.93 -7.11 -14.64
C LEU A 51 8.05 -6.06 -14.73
N TYR A 52 7.75 -4.82 -15.13
CA TYR A 52 8.73 -3.75 -15.38
C TYR A 52 8.65 -2.62 -14.35
N ARG A 53 8.16 -2.88 -13.14
CA ARG A 53 8.04 -1.90 -12.03
C ARG A 53 9.30 -1.75 -11.16
N GLY A 54 10.43 -2.32 -11.60
CA GLY A 54 11.65 -2.40 -10.80
C GLY A 54 11.44 -3.21 -9.51
N PHE A 55 11.97 -2.71 -8.39
CA PHE A 55 11.84 -3.36 -7.08
C PHE A 55 10.55 -3.00 -6.32
N ALA A 56 9.60 -2.30 -6.95
CA ALA A 56 8.38 -1.91 -6.24
C ALA A 56 7.47 -3.11 -5.95
N GLY A 57 6.86 -3.11 -4.78
CA GLY A 57 5.70 -3.95 -4.48
C GLY A 57 4.50 -3.43 -5.27
N GLU A 58 3.45 -4.24 -5.43
CA GLU A 58 2.29 -3.83 -6.23
C GLU A 58 1.00 -4.48 -5.72
N ASN A 59 -0.04 -3.65 -5.58
CA ASN A 59 -1.41 -4.14 -5.42
C ASN A 59 -2.26 -3.67 -6.60
N LEU A 60 -3.15 -4.54 -7.06
CA LEU A 60 -4.04 -4.33 -8.18
C LEU A 60 -5.49 -4.42 -7.72
N PHE A 61 -6.35 -3.58 -8.28
CA PHE A 61 -7.77 -3.62 -8.01
C PHE A 61 -8.53 -3.23 -9.27
N ALA A 62 -9.57 -3.99 -9.61
CA ALA A 62 -10.43 -3.67 -10.74
C ALA A 62 -11.88 -3.92 -10.35
N ARG A 63 -12.74 -2.93 -10.59
CA ARG A 63 -14.20 -3.07 -10.48
C ARG A 63 -14.90 -2.23 -11.53
N ALA A 64 -16.16 -2.52 -11.81
CA ALA A 64 -17.01 -1.63 -12.61
C ALA A 64 -17.21 -0.28 -11.89
N GLU A 65 -17.84 0.67 -12.58
CA GLU A 65 -18.12 2.02 -12.07
C GLU A 65 -16.84 2.86 -11.83
N ASN A 66 -16.86 3.75 -10.83
CA ASN A 66 -15.79 4.71 -10.53
C ASN A 66 -15.30 4.55 -9.07
N PRO A 67 -14.62 3.43 -8.71
CA PRO A 67 -13.96 3.30 -7.41
C PRO A 67 -13.00 4.45 -7.13
N SER A 68 -13.03 4.89 -5.88
CA SER A 68 -11.97 5.68 -5.27
C SER A 68 -10.79 4.78 -4.87
N PHE A 69 -9.61 5.39 -4.69
CA PHE A 69 -8.46 4.72 -4.09
C PHE A 69 -8.80 4.12 -2.70
N MET A 70 -9.61 4.82 -1.91
CA MET A 70 -9.98 4.35 -0.58
C MET A 70 -10.81 3.06 -0.62
N GLU A 71 -11.59 2.84 -1.67
CA GLU A 71 -12.33 1.59 -1.83
C GLU A 71 -11.41 0.43 -2.22
N ALA A 72 -10.41 0.67 -3.08
CA ALA A 72 -9.37 -0.33 -3.36
C ALA A 72 -8.58 -0.70 -2.10
N ILE A 73 -8.16 0.30 -1.31
CA ILE A 73 -7.42 0.07 -0.06
C ILE A 73 -8.25 -0.71 0.95
N LYS A 74 -9.55 -0.39 1.10
CA LYS A 74 -10.46 -1.16 1.97
C LYS A 74 -10.60 -2.61 1.50
N SER A 75 -10.70 -2.83 0.19
CA SER A 75 -10.77 -4.18 -0.39
C SER A 75 -9.48 -4.98 -0.18
N TRP A 76 -8.32 -4.35 -0.30
CA TRP A 76 -7.05 -5.01 0.01
C TRP A 76 -6.91 -5.28 1.51
N TYR A 77 -7.35 -4.35 2.35
CA TYR A 77 -7.31 -4.51 3.80
C TYR A 77 -8.24 -5.63 4.29
N SER A 78 -9.39 -5.85 3.65
CA SER A 78 -10.36 -6.87 4.09
C SER A 78 -9.81 -8.30 4.04
N GLU A 79 -8.73 -8.57 3.32
CA GLU A 79 -8.02 -9.85 3.40
C GLU A 79 -7.46 -10.16 4.80
N ILE A 80 -7.46 -9.18 5.73
CA ILE A 80 -7.21 -9.42 7.16
C ILE A 80 -8.11 -10.53 7.73
N GLN A 81 -9.31 -10.74 7.17
CA GLN A 81 -10.22 -11.81 7.59
C GLN A 81 -9.63 -13.21 7.39
N HIS A 82 -8.63 -13.35 6.51
CA HIS A 82 -7.90 -14.59 6.22
C HIS A 82 -6.49 -14.58 6.82
N PHE A 83 -6.13 -13.56 7.59
CA PHE A 83 -4.80 -13.41 8.18
C PHE A 83 -4.90 -13.62 9.69
N SER A 84 -4.23 -14.64 10.21
CA SER A 84 -4.12 -14.87 11.66
C SER A 84 -3.20 -13.83 12.30
N PRO A 85 -3.71 -12.84 13.07
CA PRO A 85 -2.84 -11.86 13.73
C PRO A 85 -2.03 -12.51 14.85
N ALA A 86 -2.52 -13.63 15.40
CA ALA A 86 -1.84 -14.43 16.41
C ALA A 86 -0.58 -15.10 15.83
N MET A 87 -0.69 -15.71 14.65
CA MET A 87 0.42 -16.43 14.02
C MET A 87 1.27 -15.54 13.10
N MET A 88 0.72 -14.39 12.67
CA MET A 88 1.30 -13.51 11.66
C MET A 88 1.46 -14.21 10.30
N THR A 89 0.48 -15.03 9.95
CA THR A 89 0.44 -15.86 8.74
C THR A 89 -0.90 -15.71 8.05
N CYS A 90 -0.90 -15.85 6.72
CA CYS A 90 -2.13 -16.06 5.98
C CYS A 90 -2.62 -17.48 6.24
N ASP A 91 -3.93 -17.66 6.32
CA ASP A 91 -4.56 -18.97 6.41
C ASP A 91 -4.23 -19.80 5.16
N SER A 92 -4.14 -21.12 5.33
CA SER A 92 -3.89 -22.02 4.21
C SER A 92 -4.98 -21.87 3.16
N ASP A 93 -4.58 -21.84 1.89
CA ASP A 93 -5.46 -21.74 0.71
C ASP A 93 -6.14 -20.37 0.49
N GLU A 94 -5.85 -19.37 1.32
CA GLU A 94 -6.37 -18.01 1.18
C GLU A 94 -5.35 -17.02 0.62
N THR A 95 -5.84 -15.86 0.15
CA THR A 95 -4.98 -14.75 -0.32
C THR A 95 -4.99 -13.61 0.67
N CYS A 96 -3.81 -13.29 1.22
CA CYS A 96 -3.60 -12.14 2.10
C CYS A 96 -2.53 -11.16 1.60
N GLY A 97 -2.03 -11.37 0.38
CA GLY A 97 -0.89 -10.64 -0.16
C GLY A 97 -1.14 -9.13 -0.26
N HIS A 98 -2.36 -8.72 -0.59
CA HIS A 98 -2.68 -7.31 -0.67
C HIS A 98 -2.75 -6.70 0.74
N TYR A 99 -3.38 -7.37 1.70
CA TYR A 99 -3.41 -6.93 3.09
C TYR A 99 -1.99 -6.82 3.66
N THR A 100 -1.17 -7.85 3.53
CA THR A 100 0.19 -7.84 4.09
C THR A 100 1.05 -6.74 3.47
N GLN A 101 0.90 -6.45 2.17
CA GLN A 101 1.55 -5.32 1.53
C GLN A 101 1.02 -3.97 2.07
N VAL A 102 -0.29 -3.84 2.29
CA VAL A 102 -0.92 -2.61 2.82
C VAL A 102 -0.39 -2.27 4.21
N VAL A 103 -0.20 -3.28 5.06
CA VAL A 103 0.27 -3.14 6.45
C VAL A 103 1.78 -3.38 6.62
N TRP A 104 2.52 -3.41 5.51
CA TRP A 104 3.95 -3.69 5.55
C TRP A 104 4.72 -2.53 6.16
N ALA A 105 5.22 -2.71 7.38
CA ALA A 105 5.78 -1.61 8.17
C ALA A 105 7.03 -0.95 7.56
N ASN A 106 7.72 -1.64 6.64
CA ASN A 106 8.87 -1.08 5.95
C ASN A 106 8.52 -0.44 4.59
N SER A 107 7.28 -0.54 4.11
CA SER A 107 6.82 0.16 2.90
C SER A 107 6.51 1.60 3.26
N ARG A 108 7.42 2.52 2.91
CA ARG A 108 7.35 3.93 3.36
C ARG A 108 6.75 4.86 2.33
N LYS A 109 6.82 4.44 1.07
CA LYS A 109 6.38 5.18 -0.09
C LYS A 109 5.32 4.40 -0.85
N VAL A 110 4.33 5.12 -1.34
CA VAL A 110 3.30 4.61 -2.23
C VAL A 110 3.08 5.57 -3.37
N GLY A 111 2.76 5.06 -4.55
CA GLY A 111 2.24 5.85 -5.65
C GLY A 111 1.23 5.04 -6.44
N CYS A 112 0.06 5.61 -6.70
CA CYS A 112 -1.06 4.90 -7.30
C CYS A 112 -1.66 5.64 -8.48
N ALA A 113 -2.30 4.91 -9.38
CA ALA A 113 -3.05 5.48 -10.50
C ALA A 113 -4.38 4.76 -10.71
N ILE A 114 -5.33 5.50 -11.29
CA ILE A 114 -6.65 5.00 -11.72
C ILE A 114 -6.73 5.16 -13.24
N HIS A 115 -7.20 4.13 -13.92
CA HIS A 115 -7.46 4.16 -15.36
C HIS A 115 -8.76 3.45 -15.71
N LYS A 116 -9.56 4.01 -16.62
CA LYS A 116 -10.77 3.35 -17.13
C LYS A 116 -10.43 2.49 -18.33
N CYS A 117 -10.78 1.22 -18.26
CA CYS A 117 -10.52 0.21 -19.26
C CYS A 117 -11.86 -0.23 -19.89
N PRO A 118 -12.14 0.16 -21.15
CA PRO A 118 -13.32 -0.34 -21.86
C PRO A 118 -13.36 -1.86 -21.94
N THR A 119 -12.19 -2.49 -22.00
CA THR A 119 -12.02 -3.94 -21.91
C THR A 119 -10.74 -4.25 -21.17
N MET A 120 -10.83 -5.13 -20.16
CA MET A 120 -9.66 -5.63 -19.44
C MET A 120 -9.01 -6.78 -20.23
N LYS A 121 -7.79 -6.61 -20.72
CA LYS A 121 -7.01 -7.68 -21.35
C LYS A 121 -6.73 -8.78 -20.31
N LYS A 122 -6.73 -10.04 -20.75
CA LYS A 122 -6.68 -11.25 -19.92
C LYS A 122 -7.94 -11.52 -19.06
N LEU A 123 -8.89 -10.59 -19.02
CA LEU A 123 -10.25 -10.78 -18.50
C LEU A 123 -11.27 -10.16 -19.48
N PRO A 124 -11.35 -10.63 -20.73
CA PRO A 124 -12.07 -9.92 -21.80
C PRO A 124 -13.59 -9.82 -21.59
N THR A 125 -14.15 -10.65 -20.71
CA THR A 125 -15.55 -10.55 -20.28
C THR A 125 -15.79 -9.38 -19.34
N PHE A 126 -14.73 -8.86 -18.72
CA PHE A 126 -14.79 -7.72 -17.82
C PHE A 126 -14.64 -6.41 -18.61
N LYS A 127 -15.79 -5.83 -18.96
CA LYS A 127 -15.93 -4.56 -19.67
C LYS A 127 -16.10 -3.39 -18.71
N ASP A 128 -15.75 -2.20 -19.19
CA ASP A 128 -15.93 -0.93 -18.49
C ASP A 128 -15.40 -0.94 -17.05
N ALA A 129 -14.24 -1.57 -16.87
CA ALA A 129 -13.57 -1.71 -15.59
C ALA A 129 -12.77 -0.44 -15.28
N THR A 130 -12.85 0.05 -14.05
CA THR A 130 -11.87 0.97 -13.51
C THR A 130 -10.75 0.18 -12.85
N PHE A 131 -9.54 0.33 -13.38
CA PHE A 131 -8.33 -0.33 -12.92
C PHE A 131 -7.50 0.60 -12.04
N ILE A 132 -7.17 0.13 -10.85
CA ILE A 132 -6.37 0.83 -9.85
C ILE A 132 -5.10 0.03 -9.60
N VAL A 133 -3.96 0.71 -9.73
CA VAL A 133 -2.63 0.15 -9.50
C VAL A 133 -1.95 0.98 -8.43
N CYS A 134 -1.42 0.34 -7.38
CA CYS A 134 -0.61 0.99 -6.35
C CYS A 134 0.75 0.31 -6.24
N ASN A 135 1.82 1.09 -6.33
CA ASN A 135 3.20 0.62 -6.16
C ASN A 135 3.76 1.04 -4.81
N TYR A 136 4.56 0.18 -4.18
CA TYR A 136 5.09 0.35 -2.82
C TYR A 136 6.61 0.28 -2.78
N LEU A 137 7.25 1.16 -2.02
CA LEU A 137 8.72 1.14 -1.85
C LEU A 137 9.15 1.43 -0.39
N PRO A 138 10.12 0.67 0.15
CA PRO A 138 10.54 -0.67 -0.26
C PRO A 138 9.37 -1.64 -0.47
N PRO A 139 9.51 -2.72 -1.28
CA PRO A 139 8.44 -3.69 -1.45
C PRO A 139 8.19 -4.45 -0.15
N GLY A 140 6.99 -4.99 -0.02
CA GLY A 140 6.63 -5.92 1.05
C GLY A 140 6.71 -7.38 0.62
N ASN A 141 6.08 -8.24 1.43
CA ASN A 141 5.81 -9.65 1.13
C ASN A 141 7.05 -10.49 0.81
N TYR A 142 8.19 -10.21 1.45
CA TYR A 142 9.35 -11.10 1.35
C TYR A 142 9.02 -12.45 2.00
N ILE A 143 9.30 -13.53 1.28
CA ILE A 143 9.04 -14.91 1.73
C ILE A 143 9.72 -15.15 3.09
N GLY A 144 8.97 -15.73 4.03
CA GLY A 144 9.44 -16.04 5.38
C GLY A 144 9.54 -14.83 6.31
N THR A 145 9.10 -13.63 5.89
CA THR A 145 9.13 -12.43 6.73
C THR A 145 7.73 -11.95 7.10
N LYS A 146 7.63 -11.29 8.27
CA LYS A 146 6.36 -10.78 8.80
C LYS A 146 6.15 -9.33 8.36
N PRO A 147 4.90 -8.90 8.09
CA PRO A 147 4.62 -7.54 7.64
C PRO A 147 4.96 -6.47 8.68
N TYR A 148 4.84 -6.81 9.96
CA TYR A 148 5.21 -5.96 11.08
C TYR A 148 5.64 -6.80 12.30
N LYS A 149 6.18 -6.16 13.34
CA LYS A 149 6.52 -6.82 14.61
C LYS A 149 5.41 -6.55 15.60
N LYS A 150 5.08 -7.52 16.43
CA LYS A 150 4.16 -7.31 17.56
C LYS A 150 4.83 -6.45 18.64
N GLY A 151 4.05 -5.62 19.31
CA GLY A 151 4.54 -4.78 20.41
C GLY A 151 3.68 -3.55 20.64
N ALA A 152 4.12 -2.68 21.54
CA ALA A 152 3.47 -1.39 21.76
C ALA A 152 3.61 -0.49 20.52
N VAL A 153 2.52 0.22 20.18
CA VAL A 153 2.47 1.17 19.06
C VAL A 153 3.66 2.13 19.13
N CYS A 154 4.33 2.37 17.99
CA CYS A 154 5.49 3.26 17.87
C CYS A 154 6.73 2.92 18.73
N SER A 155 6.75 1.81 19.46
CA SER A 155 7.87 1.44 20.34
C SER A 155 9.21 1.22 19.62
N GLN A 156 9.18 1.06 18.29
CA GLN A 156 10.35 0.83 17.46
C GLN A 156 10.44 1.84 16.29
N CYS A 157 9.98 3.08 16.49
CA CYS A 157 10.18 4.11 15.47
C CYS A 157 11.68 4.29 15.17
N PRO A 158 12.09 4.33 13.88
CA PRO A 158 13.48 4.56 13.52
C PRO A 158 13.99 5.92 14.00
N THR A 159 15.30 6.06 14.16
CA THR A 159 15.93 7.36 14.44
C THR A 159 15.48 8.40 13.42
N GLY A 160 15.06 9.58 13.90
CA GLY A 160 14.50 10.66 13.08
C GLY A 160 12.99 10.59 12.87
N TYR A 161 12.30 9.54 13.34
CA TYR A 161 10.84 9.43 13.28
C TYR A 161 10.21 9.68 14.66
N LYS A 162 9.01 10.28 14.67
CA LYS A 162 8.17 10.48 15.85
C LYS A 162 6.86 9.73 15.69
N CYS A 163 6.27 9.33 16.82
CA CYS A 163 4.92 8.76 16.82
C CYS A 163 3.90 9.87 16.55
N LYS A 164 3.16 9.75 15.46
CA LYS A 164 2.04 10.62 15.12
C LYS A 164 0.89 9.75 14.63
N ASP A 165 -0.30 9.94 15.18
CA ASP A 165 -1.52 9.18 14.79
C ASP A 165 -1.32 7.66 14.84
N LYS A 166 -0.60 7.16 15.86
CA LYS A 166 -0.22 5.74 16.03
C LYS A 166 0.76 5.20 14.97
N LEU A 167 1.41 6.06 14.20
CA LEU A 167 2.38 5.70 13.15
C LEU A 167 3.72 6.40 13.34
N CYS A 168 4.79 5.78 12.86
CA CYS A 168 6.09 6.46 12.80
C CYS A 168 6.11 7.38 11.58
N SER A 169 6.12 8.68 11.82
CA SER A 169 6.25 9.72 10.80
C SER A 169 7.60 10.40 10.95
N GLU A 170 8.21 10.80 9.83
CA GLU A 170 9.47 11.57 9.88
C GLU A 170 9.27 12.84 10.70
N SER A 171 10.22 13.10 11.58
CA SER A 171 10.33 14.39 12.26
C SER A 171 10.92 15.34 11.24
N PHE A 172 10.14 16.33 10.79
CA PHE A 172 10.73 17.48 10.12
C PHE A 172 11.62 18.21 11.14
N PHE A 173 12.91 17.87 11.17
CA PHE A 173 13.90 18.85 11.54
C PHE A 173 13.90 19.85 10.40
N ILE A 174 13.22 20.98 10.60
CA ILE A 174 13.53 22.15 9.82
C ILE A 174 14.97 22.47 10.22
N PHE A 175 15.94 22.06 9.41
CA PHE A 175 17.15 22.87 9.28
C PHE A 175 16.67 24.17 8.67
N LEU A 176 16.18 25.08 9.53
CA LEU A 176 16.27 26.49 9.22
C LEU A 176 17.78 26.70 9.16
N ASN A 177 18.30 26.82 7.95
CA ASN A 177 19.63 27.36 7.76
C ASN A 177 19.69 28.71 8.48
N GLN A 178 20.44 28.74 9.57
CA GLN A 178 21.33 29.82 9.96
C GLN A 178 22.44 29.22 10.83
#